data_AF-A0A2M7URG8-F1
#
_entry.id   AF-A0A2M7URG8-F1
#
_cell.length_a   1.000
_cell.length_b   1.000
_cell.length_c   1.000
_cell.angle_alpha   90.00
_cell.angle_beta   90.00
_cell.angle_gamma   90.00
#
_symmetry.space_group_name_H-M   'P 1'
#
loop_
_entity.id
_entity.type
_entity.pdbx_description
1 polymer ?
#
loop_
_entity_poly.entity_id
_entity_poly.type
_entity_poly.pdbx_seq_one_letter_code
_entity_poly.pdbx_strand_id
1 'polypeptide(L)'
;MKHHIIFLCLVLSLGLFWRTVSAQQDLTANFYVTLADATNQARATFELENPDTESREVYVAAVLTDKLFPHRNTAQEQRLTLDAGERKTVRMDFPYPWFGWAVFVPVASYDYHGITGHVRLDQVTKFAVPARALLRMLMALLALNMAWLVIRMAMDGYRSMVLRRASKDTVREGAFASRLLSEKSATTAVLRLMVGVAAIVLVAGGGLWVAKLRALQKPQLTVQSVVTEHQPEPVQEPKEPEPPQPEPLAREVFAVDVFNANGLRGVAGAFAATLKSAGFTDITPDNADRFDYTETEVRYHTEAALLEAQAIADLAKAAGYEPITLDDATLASTTLRVFLGARSSAP
;
A
#
# COMPACT_ATOMS: atom_id res chain seq x y z
N MET A 1 -32.79 -2.23 -4.59
CA MET A 1 -32.74 -3.71 -4.45
C MET A 1 -31.75 -4.41 -5.38
N LYS A 2 -31.31 -3.85 -6.52
CA LYS A 2 -30.41 -4.54 -7.48
C LYS A 2 -28.94 -4.72 -7.01
N HIS A 3 -28.46 -3.97 -6.01
CA HIS A 3 -27.04 -4.00 -5.61
C HIS A 3 -26.68 -5.04 -4.53
N HIS A 4 -27.66 -5.59 -3.78
CA HIS A 4 -27.39 -6.59 -2.75
C HIS A 4 -27.30 -8.03 -3.28
N ILE A 5 -27.92 -8.31 -4.43
CA ILE A 5 -27.87 -9.63 -5.08
C ILE A 5 -26.48 -9.91 -5.68
N ILE A 6 -25.78 -8.86 -6.13
CA ILE A 6 -24.46 -8.98 -6.79
C ILE A 6 -23.35 -9.36 -5.78
N PHE A 7 -23.44 -8.90 -4.53
CA PHE A 7 -22.41 -9.15 -3.51
C PHE A 7 -22.48 -10.58 -2.94
N LEU A 8 -23.68 -11.16 -2.85
CA LEU A 8 -23.88 -12.55 -2.42
C LEU A 8 -23.50 -13.54 -3.53
N CYS A 9 -23.69 -13.18 -4.81
CA CYS A 9 -23.23 -13.99 -5.95
C CYS A 9 -21.70 -14.08 -6.02
N LEU A 10 -20.94 -13.05 -5.61
CA LEU A 10 -19.47 -13.02 -5.72
C LEU A 10 -18.76 -13.95 -4.72
N VAL A 11 -19.31 -14.09 -3.50
CA VAL A 11 -18.74 -14.98 -2.46
C VAL A 11 -19.12 -16.44 -2.72
N LEU A 12 -20.32 -16.69 -3.27
CA LEU A 12 -20.73 -18.04 -3.68
C LEU A 12 -20.02 -18.51 -4.95
N SER A 13 -19.69 -17.63 -5.89
CA SER A 13 -18.95 -18.03 -7.10
C SER A 13 -17.48 -18.36 -6.82
N LEU A 14 -16.77 -17.65 -5.93
CA LEU A 14 -15.44 -18.08 -5.51
C LEU A 14 -15.45 -19.40 -4.70
N GLY A 15 -16.49 -19.64 -3.88
CA GLY A 15 -16.61 -20.85 -3.06
C GLY A 15 -17.10 -22.09 -3.82
N LEU A 16 -18.02 -21.95 -4.78
CA LEU A 16 -18.52 -23.06 -5.60
C LEU A 16 -17.55 -23.41 -6.74
N PHE A 17 -16.87 -22.43 -7.33
CA PHE A 17 -15.86 -22.69 -8.37
C PHE A 17 -14.67 -23.50 -7.82
N TRP A 18 -14.36 -23.36 -6.52
CA TRP A 18 -13.34 -24.14 -5.85
C TRP A 18 -13.72 -25.62 -5.62
N ARG A 19 -15.01 -25.97 -5.63
CA ARG A 19 -15.48 -27.31 -5.26
C ARG A 19 -15.81 -28.24 -6.45
N THR A 20 -15.86 -27.72 -7.67
CA THR A 20 -16.18 -28.50 -8.89
C THR A 20 -15.00 -28.73 -9.84
N VAL A 21 -13.80 -28.21 -9.57
CA VAL A 21 -12.65 -28.28 -10.49
C VAL A 21 -11.47 -29.07 -9.87
N SER A 22 -11.77 -30.18 -9.17
CA SER A 22 -10.77 -31.00 -8.46
C SER A 22 -10.69 -32.42 -9.05
N ALA A 23 -10.30 -32.54 -10.33
CA ALA A 23 -9.88 -33.82 -10.90
C ALA A 23 -9.12 -33.63 -12.24
N GLN A 24 -7.86 -33.21 -12.18
CA GLN A 24 -6.71 -33.66 -12.96
C GLN A 24 -5.58 -32.60 -12.86
N GLN A 25 -4.43 -33.09 -12.41
CA GLN A 25 -3.16 -32.37 -12.23
C GLN A 25 -2.41 -32.40 -13.56
N ASP A 26 -1.45 -31.49 -13.81
CA ASP A 26 -0.26 -31.70 -14.69
C ASP A 26 0.42 -30.40 -15.19
N LEU A 27 -0.03 -29.20 -14.80
CA LEU A 27 0.76 -27.97 -15.02
C LEU A 27 0.98 -27.23 -13.70
N THR A 28 2.22 -26.86 -13.41
CA THR A 28 2.53 -25.97 -12.29
C THR A 28 2.81 -24.57 -12.81
N ALA A 29 2.15 -23.59 -12.19
CA ALA A 29 2.31 -22.19 -12.53
C ALA A 29 2.49 -21.39 -11.23
N ASN A 30 3.62 -20.70 -11.11
CA ASN A 30 3.84 -19.76 -10.02
C ASN A 30 3.60 -18.34 -10.52
N PHE A 31 2.93 -17.55 -9.69
CA PHE A 31 2.52 -16.21 -10.04
C PHE A 31 3.07 -15.19 -9.05
N TYR A 32 3.75 -14.18 -9.59
CA TYR A 32 4.32 -13.11 -8.80
C TYR A 32 3.90 -11.76 -9.40
N VAL A 33 3.35 -10.90 -8.56
CA VAL A 33 3.12 -9.49 -8.90
C VAL A 33 4.13 -8.67 -8.16
N THR A 34 4.92 -7.91 -8.91
CA THR A 34 5.85 -6.94 -8.34
C THR A 34 5.44 -5.56 -8.82
N LEU A 35 5.38 -4.62 -7.89
CA LEU A 35 5.40 -3.20 -8.24
C LEU A 35 6.86 -2.89 -8.55
N ALA A 36 7.17 -2.68 -9.82
CA ALA A 36 8.54 -2.44 -10.24
C ALA A 36 8.91 -0.99 -9.97
N ASP A 37 9.87 -0.81 -9.06
CA ASP A 37 10.81 0.31 -8.85
C ASP A 37 10.37 1.75 -9.20
N ALA A 38 11.33 2.67 -9.31
CA ALA A 38 11.14 4.12 -9.49
C ALA A 38 10.29 4.51 -10.73
N THR A 39 9.96 3.56 -11.59
CA THR A 39 9.15 3.76 -12.79
C THR A 39 7.63 3.64 -12.57
N ASN A 40 7.18 3.22 -11.38
CA ASN A 40 5.76 2.98 -11.05
C ASN A 40 5.04 2.02 -12.01
N GLN A 41 5.77 1.11 -12.67
CA GLN A 41 5.15 0.14 -13.57
C GLN A 41 4.77 -1.13 -12.80
N ALA A 42 3.54 -1.61 -13.01
CA ALA A 42 3.15 -2.91 -12.48
C ALA A 42 3.72 -4.00 -13.40
N ARG A 43 4.43 -4.98 -12.82
CA ARG A 43 4.99 -6.12 -13.55
C ARG A 43 4.39 -7.42 -13.01
N ALA A 44 3.74 -8.16 -13.91
CA ALA A 44 3.30 -9.52 -13.65
C ALA A 44 4.33 -10.50 -14.21
N THR A 45 4.79 -11.43 -13.37
CA THR A 45 5.71 -12.50 -13.75
C THR A 45 5.03 -13.84 -13.53
N PHE A 46 5.00 -14.67 -14.57
CA PHE A 46 4.50 -16.03 -14.54
C PHE A 46 5.66 -16.97 -14.76
N GLU A 47 5.88 -17.90 -13.84
CA GLU A 47 6.79 -19.03 -14.08
C GLU A 47 5.94 -20.24 -14.44
N LEU A 48 6.16 -20.75 -15.65
CA LEU A 48 5.48 -21.90 -16.20
C LEU A 48 6.46 -23.06 -16.28
N GLU A 49 6.05 -24.24 -15.84
CA GLU A 49 6.81 -25.47 -15.98
C GLU A 49 5.91 -26.52 -16.63
N ASN A 50 6.39 -27.12 -17.73
CA ASN A 50 5.73 -28.22 -18.40
C ASN A 50 6.39 -29.55 -17.95
N PRO A 51 5.81 -30.28 -16.98
CA PRO A 51 6.40 -31.53 -16.50
C PRO A 51 6.21 -32.69 -17.50
N ASP A 52 5.42 -32.50 -18.56
CA ASP A 52 5.10 -33.54 -19.52
C ASP A 52 6.23 -33.82 -20.51
N THR A 53 6.11 -34.96 -21.19
CA THR A 53 7.06 -35.42 -22.22
C THR A 53 6.76 -34.89 -23.62
N GLU A 54 5.68 -34.14 -23.79
CA GLU A 54 5.25 -33.53 -25.05
C GLU A 54 5.18 -32.01 -24.96
N SER A 55 5.49 -31.32 -26.06
CA SER A 55 5.36 -29.87 -26.15
C SER A 55 3.88 -29.45 -26.10
N ARG A 56 3.60 -28.33 -25.43
CA ARG A 56 2.25 -27.78 -25.29
C ARG A 56 2.20 -26.31 -25.67
N GLU A 57 1.10 -25.89 -26.25
CA GLU A 57 0.80 -24.47 -26.40
C GLU A 57 0.09 -23.95 -25.16
N VAL A 58 0.61 -22.86 -24.59
CA VAL A 58 0.07 -22.17 -23.42
C VAL A 58 -0.27 -20.74 -23.78
N TYR A 59 -1.46 -20.32 -23.39
CA TYR A 59 -1.95 -18.95 -23.51
C TYR A 59 -1.92 -18.31 -22.13
N VAL A 60 -1.11 -17.27 -21.98
CA VAL A 60 -1.05 -16.47 -20.76
C VAL A 60 -1.76 -15.16 -21.04
N ALA A 61 -2.77 -14.84 -20.24
CA ALA A 61 -3.48 -13.56 -20.29
C ALA A 61 -3.43 -12.89 -18.92
N ALA A 62 -3.09 -11.61 -18.90
CA ALA A 62 -3.15 -10.77 -17.72
C ALA A 62 -4.02 -9.55 -17.99
N VAL A 63 -5.10 -9.40 -17.20
CA VAL A 63 -6.03 -8.29 -17.32
C VAL A 63 -5.91 -7.41 -16.08
N LEU A 64 -5.50 -6.17 -16.29
CA LEU A 64 -5.51 -5.14 -15.25
C LEU A 64 -6.86 -4.43 -15.29
N THR A 65 -7.62 -4.48 -14.19
CA THR A 65 -8.92 -3.81 -14.08
C THR A 65 -8.88 -2.63 -13.13
N ASP A 66 -9.42 -1.49 -13.55
CA ASP A 66 -9.60 -0.32 -12.70
C ASP A 66 -11.10 -0.14 -12.38
N LYS A 67 -11.45 -0.31 -11.10
CA LYS A 67 -12.84 -0.16 -10.64
C LYS A 67 -13.35 1.27 -10.72
N LEU A 68 -12.46 2.26 -10.62
CA LEU A 68 -12.81 3.68 -10.70
C LEU A 68 -12.89 4.16 -12.15
N PHE A 69 -12.08 3.56 -13.03
CA PHE A 69 -12.02 3.92 -14.45
C PHE A 69 -12.04 2.68 -15.36
N PRO A 70 -13.21 2.02 -15.56
CA PRO A 70 -13.30 0.77 -16.31
C PRO A 70 -12.81 0.84 -17.77
N HIS A 71 -12.78 2.04 -18.35
CA HIS A 71 -12.26 2.28 -19.70
C HIS A 71 -10.73 2.25 -19.78
N ARG A 72 -10.02 2.13 -18.65
CA ARG A 72 -8.56 2.01 -18.56
C ARG A 72 -8.08 0.57 -18.37
N ASN A 73 -8.98 -0.40 -18.48
CA ASN A 73 -8.61 -1.80 -18.39
C ASN A 73 -7.62 -2.13 -19.50
N THR A 74 -6.48 -2.73 -19.14
CA THR A 74 -5.45 -3.13 -20.09
C THR A 74 -5.31 -4.64 -20.01
N ALA A 75 -5.37 -5.31 -21.16
CA ALA A 75 -5.12 -6.74 -21.26
C ALA A 75 -3.84 -6.97 -22.06
N GLN A 76 -3.01 -7.88 -21.59
CA GLN A 76 -1.90 -8.43 -22.35
C GLN A 76 -2.07 -9.93 -22.48
N GLU A 77 -1.82 -10.43 -23.67
CA GLU A 77 -1.93 -11.84 -24.01
C GLU A 77 -0.62 -12.27 -24.68
N GLN A 78 -0.10 -13.42 -24.28
CA GLN A 78 1.06 -14.05 -24.92
C GLN A 78 0.75 -15.53 -25.15
N ARG A 79 0.94 -15.96 -26.42
CA ARG A 79 0.92 -17.37 -26.80
C ARG A 79 2.35 -17.89 -26.82
N LEU A 80 2.56 -19.01 -26.15
CA LEU A 80 3.87 -19.61 -25.96
C LEU A 80 3.78 -21.10 -26.23
N THR A 81 4.78 -21.65 -26.89
CA THR A 81 5.01 -23.10 -26.88
C THR A 81 5.99 -23.39 -25.75
N LEU A 82 5.64 -24.36 -24.90
CA LEU A 82 6.48 -24.93 -23.86
C LEU A 82 6.86 -26.34 -24.29
N ASP A 83 8.14 -26.58 -24.52
CA ASP A 83 8.63 -27.91 -24.80
C ASP A 83 8.57 -28.81 -23.56
N ALA A 84 8.72 -30.12 -23.79
CA ALA A 84 8.74 -31.12 -22.74
C ALA A 84 9.83 -30.83 -21.69
N GLY A 85 9.46 -30.74 -20.42
CA GLY A 85 10.38 -30.38 -19.33
C GLY A 85 10.86 -28.92 -19.33
N GLU A 86 10.32 -28.05 -20.21
CA GLU A 86 10.74 -26.64 -20.28
C GLU A 86 10.13 -25.83 -19.13
N ARG A 87 10.97 -25.00 -18.51
CA ARG A 87 10.54 -23.95 -17.59
C ARG A 87 10.74 -22.58 -18.25
N LYS A 88 9.67 -21.79 -18.32
CA LYS A 88 9.68 -20.48 -18.97
C LYS A 88 9.11 -19.41 -18.05
N THR A 89 9.78 -18.26 -18.07
CA THR A 89 9.31 -17.08 -17.33
C THR A 89 8.71 -16.09 -18.31
N VAL A 90 7.45 -15.71 -18.06
CA VAL A 90 6.69 -14.76 -18.87
C VAL A 90 6.55 -13.47 -18.08
N ARG A 91 7.00 -12.36 -18.67
CA ARG A 91 6.89 -11.04 -18.06
C ARG A 91 5.92 -10.18 -18.86
N MET A 92 4.99 -9.55 -18.15
CA MET A 92 4.01 -8.63 -18.69
C MET A 92 4.11 -7.31 -17.92
N ASP A 93 4.51 -6.26 -18.64
CA ASP A 93 4.71 -4.91 -18.09
C ASP A 93 3.50 -4.03 -18.41
N PHE A 94 2.92 -3.40 -17.38
CA PHE A 94 1.78 -2.50 -17.54
C PHE A 94 2.25 -1.05 -17.47
N PRO A 95 2.02 -0.22 -18.51
CA PRO A 95 2.66 1.09 -18.65
C PRO A 95 2.10 2.19 -17.75
N TYR A 96 1.07 1.92 -16.94
CA TYR A 96 0.36 2.97 -16.18
C TYR A 96 0.75 2.98 -14.70
N PRO A 97 1.15 4.15 -14.15
CA PRO A 97 1.38 4.33 -12.73
C PRO A 97 0.07 4.16 -11.98
N TRP A 98 0.06 3.25 -11.01
CA TRP A 98 -1.16 2.69 -10.47
C TRP A 98 -1.48 3.20 -9.05
N PHE A 99 -2.75 3.52 -8.79
CA PHE A 99 -3.30 3.91 -7.47
C PHE A 99 -4.57 3.11 -7.09
N GLY A 100 -4.79 1.90 -7.63
CA GLY A 100 -6.04 1.13 -7.47
C GLY A 100 -5.87 -0.23 -6.77
N TRP A 101 -6.85 -1.13 -6.92
CA TRP A 101 -6.83 -2.52 -6.42
C TRP A 101 -6.83 -3.49 -7.60
N ALA A 102 -5.84 -4.39 -7.69
CA ALA A 102 -5.66 -5.28 -8.85
C ALA A 102 -6.23 -6.65 -8.47
N VAL A 103 -7.11 -7.15 -9.33
CA VAL A 103 -7.61 -8.52 -9.24
C VAL A 103 -7.09 -9.23 -10.47
N PHE A 104 -6.11 -10.11 -10.27
CA PHE A 104 -5.60 -10.96 -11.34
C PHE A 104 -6.43 -12.23 -11.37
N VAL A 105 -7.06 -12.50 -12.52
CA VAL A 105 -7.75 -13.76 -12.79
C VAL A 105 -6.93 -14.47 -13.86
N PRO A 106 -6.24 -15.58 -13.56
CA PRO A 106 -5.59 -16.35 -14.60
C PRO A 106 -6.70 -16.93 -15.49
N VAL A 107 -6.73 -16.50 -16.75
CA VAL A 107 -7.58 -17.10 -17.78
C VAL A 107 -6.67 -17.87 -18.71
N ALA A 108 -6.56 -19.17 -18.50
CA ALA A 108 -6.04 -20.07 -19.53
C ALA A 108 -7.23 -20.44 -20.45
N SER A 109 -7.21 -20.00 -21.71
CA SER A 109 -8.19 -20.44 -22.69
C SER A 109 -7.80 -21.80 -23.26
N TYR A 110 -8.76 -22.70 -23.30
CA TYR A 110 -8.67 -24.13 -23.62
C TYR A 110 -8.15 -24.46 -25.02
N ASP A 111 -7.34 -25.52 -25.08
CA ASP A 111 -7.73 -26.71 -25.84
C ASP A 111 -8.01 -27.84 -24.81
N TYR A 112 -8.90 -28.78 -25.11
CA TYR A 112 -9.43 -29.79 -24.16
C TYR A 112 -8.31 -30.54 -23.41
N HIS A 113 -8.04 -30.19 -22.14
CA HIS A 113 -7.69 -31.04 -20.98
C HIS A 113 -7.28 -30.13 -19.80
N GLY A 114 -7.93 -30.30 -18.64
CA GLY A 114 -7.95 -29.32 -17.54
C GLY A 114 -6.62 -29.11 -16.82
N ILE A 115 -6.42 -27.89 -16.31
CA ILE A 115 -5.25 -27.49 -15.50
C ILE A 115 -5.75 -26.91 -14.18
N THR A 116 -5.15 -27.34 -13.06
CA THR A 116 -5.24 -26.66 -11.76
C THR A 116 -3.85 -26.31 -11.25
N GLY A 117 -3.64 -25.03 -10.90
CA GLY A 117 -2.42 -24.56 -10.25
C GLY A 117 -2.65 -24.35 -8.75
N HIS A 118 -1.70 -24.79 -7.93
CA HIS A 118 -1.64 -24.44 -6.51
C HIS A 118 -0.82 -23.15 -6.34
N VAL A 119 -1.44 -22.10 -5.82
CA VAL A 119 -0.75 -20.87 -5.44
C VAL A 119 -0.09 -21.08 -4.07
N ARG A 120 1.24 -21.24 -4.04
CA ARG A 120 2.03 -21.12 -2.80
C ARG A 120 2.44 -19.66 -2.64
N LEU A 121 1.75 -18.95 -1.75
CA LEU A 121 2.09 -17.58 -1.32
C LEU A 121 3.20 -17.64 -0.27
N ASP A 122 4.43 -17.95 -0.67
CA ASP A 122 5.55 -18.09 0.28
C ASP A 122 6.20 -16.76 0.67
N GLN A 123 5.79 -15.63 0.08
CA GLN A 123 6.31 -14.30 0.40
C GLN A 123 5.20 -13.24 0.30
N VAL A 124 4.16 -13.34 1.14
CA VAL A 124 3.38 -12.16 1.50
C VAL A 124 4.00 -11.63 2.78
N THR A 125 4.61 -10.44 2.72
CA THR A 125 4.85 -9.62 3.90
C THR A 125 3.57 -9.60 4.72
N LYS A 126 3.54 -10.36 5.82
CA LYS A 126 2.39 -10.51 6.70
C LYS A 126 2.12 -9.17 7.37
N PHE A 127 1.41 -8.27 6.69
CA PHE A 127 0.63 -7.26 7.40
C PHE A 127 -0.54 -7.99 8.04
N ALA A 128 -0.29 -8.60 9.19
CA ALA A 128 -1.32 -9.16 10.05
C ALA A 128 -2.10 -7.99 10.67
N VAL A 129 -2.94 -7.33 9.87
CA VAL A 129 -3.96 -6.43 10.41
C VAL A 129 -4.91 -7.32 11.21
N PRO A 130 -5.02 -7.16 12.54
CA PRO A 130 -5.89 -8.02 13.33
C PRO A 130 -7.31 -7.92 12.77
N ALA A 131 -8.02 -9.03 12.63
CA ALA A 131 -9.36 -9.08 12.02
C ALA A 131 -10.33 -8.02 12.61
N ARG A 132 -10.13 -7.66 13.89
CA ARG A 132 -10.86 -6.58 14.57
C ARG A 132 -10.58 -5.19 14.01
N ALA A 133 -9.34 -4.88 13.60
CA ALA A 133 -8.99 -3.62 12.95
C ALA A 133 -9.57 -3.55 11.53
N LEU A 134 -9.51 -4.65 10.78
CA LEU A 134 -10.14 -4.74 9.45
C LEU A 134 -11.65 -4.52 9.53
N LEU A 135 -12.33 -5.17 10.49
CA LEU A 135 -13.75 -5.00 10.73
C LEU A 135 -14.10 -3.55 11.12
N ARG A 136 -13.30 -2.90 11.95
CA ARG A 136 -13.49 -1.48 12.32
C ARG A 136 -13.33 -0.55 11.12
N MET A 137 -12.35 -0.81 10.26
CA MET A 137 -12.13 -0.03 9.03
C MET A 137 -13.31 -0.19 8.06
N LEU A 138 -13.79 -1.42 7.87
CA LEU A 138 -14.98 -1.71 7.06
C LEU A 138 -16.23 -1.00 7.60
N MET A 139 -16.44 -1.03 8.93
CA MET A 139 -17.58 -0.35 9.55
C MET A 139 -17.48 1.17 9.44
N ALA A 140 -16.27 1.74 9.53
CA ALA A 140 -16.05 3.18 9.32
C ALA A 140 -16.36 3.60 7.87
N LEU A 141 -15.90 2.82 6.89
CA LEU A 141 -16.21 3.05 5.48
C LEU A 141 -17.71 2.91 5.17
N LEU A 142 -18.38 1.94 5.79
CA LEU A 142 -19.83 1.79 5.68
C LEU A 142 -20.56 3.01 6.26
N ALA A 143 -20.14 3.49 7.43
CA ALA A 143 -20.71 4.68 8.06
C ALA A 143 -20.53 5.94 7.18
N LEU A 144 -19.36 6.13 6.57
CA LEU A 144 -19.09 7.26 5.67
C LEU A 144 -20.00 7.22 4.44
N ASN A 145 -20.15 6.03 3.83
CA ASN A 145 -21.03 5.83 2.68
C ASN A 145 -22.51 6.10 3.03
N MET A 146 -22.95 5.65 4.20
CA MET A 146 -24.32 5.92 4.68
C MET A 146 -24.53 7.41 4.93
N ALA A 147 -23.56 8.11 5.52
CA ALA A 147 -23.63 9.57 5.72
C ALA A 147 -23.72 10.32 4.38
N TRP A 148 -22.90 9.94 3.39
CA TRP A 148 -22.95 10.51 2.05
C TRP A 148 -24.30 10.28 1.37
N LEU A 149 -24.87 9.07 1.51
CA LEU A 149 -26.20 8.76 0.97
C LEU A 149 -27.30 9.63 1.57
N VAL A 150 -27.28 9.85 2.88
CA VAL A 150 -28.25 10.72 3.57
C VAL A 150 -28.13 12.17 3.07
N ILE A 151 -26.90 12.68 2.93
CA ILE A 151 -26.66 14.03 2.39
C ILE A 151 -27.22 14.13 0.96
N ARG A 152 -26.96 13.13 0.12
CA ARG A 152 -27.47 13.10 -1.26
C ARG A 152 -28.99 13.09 -1.31
N MET A 153 -29.64 12.24 -0.51
CA MET A 153 -31.10 12.19 -0.42
C MET A 153 -31.70 13.53 0.05
N ALA A 154 -31.05 14.20 1.01
CA ALA A 154 -31.48 15.52 1.47
C ALA A 154 -31.36 16.58 0.35
N MET A 155 -30.27 16.56 -0.42
CA MET A 155 -30.09 17.48 -1.57
C MET A 155 -31.11 17.23 -2.68
N ASP A 156 -31.36 15.97 -3.03
CA ASP A 156 -32.34 15.61 -4.07
C ASP A 156 -33.77 15.98 -3.62
N GLY A 157 -34.10 15.74 -2.36
CA GLY A 157 -35.36 16.18 -1.74
C GLY A 157 -35.53 17.70 -1.82
N TYR A 158 -34.51 18.46 -1.43
CA TYR A 158 -34.49 19.92 -1.52
C TYR A 158 -34.69 20.41 -2.95
N ARG A 159 -33.95 19.84 -3.92
CA ARG A 159 -34.08 20.18 -5.34
C ARG A 159 -35.49 19.95 -5.87
N SER A 160 -36.10 18.82 -5.51
CA SER A 160 -37.48 18.50 -5.93
C SER A 160 -38.51 19.49 -5.38
N MET A 161 -38.32 19.97 -4.14
CA MET A 161 -39.21 20.94 -3.51
C MET A 161 -39.10 22.32 -4.16
N VAL A 162 -37.88 22.76 -4.49
CA VAL A 162 -37.63 24.02 -5.20
C VAL A 162 -38.29 23.99 -6.59
N LEU A 163 -38.13 22.91 -7.35
CA LEU A 163 -38.73 22.78 -8.68
C LEU A 163 -40.26 22.76 -8.64
N ARG A 164 -40.87 22.10 -7.65
CA ARG A 164 -42.34 22.09 -7.46
C ARG A 164 -42.93 23.46 -7.09
N ARG A 165 -42.15 24.31 -6.40
CA ARG A 165 -42.56 25.70 -6.13
C ARG A 165 -42.43 26.57 -7.38
N ALA A 166 -41.31 26.46 -8.09
CA ALA A 166 -41.09 27.18 -9.34
C ALA A 166 -42.19 26.91 -10.39
N SER A 167 -42.71 25.68 -10.47
CA SER A 167 -43.77 25.34 -11.43
C SER A 167 -45.17 25.86 -11.07
N LYS A 168 -45.42 26.20 -9.79
CA LYS A 168 -46.73 26.74 -9.35
C LYS A 168 -46.83 28.25 -9.54
N ASP A 169 -45.69 28.94 -9.56
CA ASP A 169 -45.65 30.40 -9.55
C ASP A 169 -45.51 31.04 -10.94
N THR A 170 -45.23 30.25 -11.98
CA THR A 170 -45.22 30.67 -13.40
C THR A 170 -46.57 31.13 -13.97
N VAL A 171 -47.64 31.17 -13.17
CA VAL A 171 -48.98 31.63 -13.61
C VAL A 171 -49.29 33.07 -13.16
N ARG A 172 -48.42 33.74 -12.40
CA ARG A 172 -48.61 35.15 -11.98
C ARG A 172 -47.37 35.99 -12.24
N GLU A 173 -47.14 36.32 -13.50
CA GLU A 173 -46.08 37.25 -13.93
C GLU A 173 -46.44 38.69 -13.51
N GLY A 174 -45.59 39.30 -12.69
CA GLY A 174 -45.65 40.73 -12.37
C GLY A 174 -45.09 41.12 -11.00
N ALA A 175 -45.14 40.24 -10.00
CA ALA A 175 -44.73 40.57 -8.62
C ALA A 175 -43.52 39.75 -8.10
N PHE A 176 -42.83 39.00 -8.97
CA PHE A 176 -41.93 37.92 -8.56
C PHE A 176 -40.49 38.36 -8.25
N ALA A 177 -39.98 39.41 -8.89
CA ALA A 177 -38.57 39.82 -8.76
C ALA A 177 -38.19 40.35 -7.36
N SER A 178 -39.14 40.95 -6.62
CA SER A 178 -38.87 41.50 -5.28
C SER A 178 -38.94 40.45 -4.16
N ARG A 179 -39.65 39.32 -4.36
CA ARG A 179 -39.75 38.25 -3.35
C ARG A 179 -38.57 37.27 -3.37
N LEU A 180 -37.93 37.07 -4.53
CA LEU A 180 -36.73 36.23 -4.64
C LEU A 180 -35.52 36.76 -3.87
N LEU A 181 -35.43 38.08 -3.66
CA LEU A 181 -34.36 38.69 -2.86
C LEU A 181 -34.57 38.54 -1.35
N SER A 182 -35.81 38.31 -0.90
CA SER A 182 -36.13 38.06 0.52
C SER A 182 -35.91 36.59 0.94
N GLU A 183 -35.81 35.66 -0.01
CA GLU A 183 -35.72 34.21 0.29
C GLU A 183 -34.27 33.73 0.56
N LYS A 184 -33.26 34.59 0.32
CA LYS A 184 -31.85 34.32 0.67
C LYS A 184 -31.61 34.19 2.18
N SER A 185 -32.51 34.69 3.04
CA SER A 185 -32.34 34.57 4.50
C SER A 185 -32.69 33.18 5.03
N ALA A 186 -33.67 32.49 4.42
CA ALA A 186 -34.12 31.18 4.86
C ALA A 186 -33.08 30.08 4.58
N THR A 187 -32.41 30.15 3.42
CA THR A 187 -31.30 29.25 3.07
C THR A 187 -30.10 29.43 4.00
N THR A 188 -29.80 30.67 4.38
CA THR A 188 -28.72 30.97 5.33
C THR A 188 -29.04 30.44 6.73
N ALA A 189 -30.30 30.51 7.16
CA ALA A 189 -30.74 29.99 8.45
C ALA A 189 -30.65 28.45 8.52
N VAL A 190 -31.09 27.74 7.47
CA VAL A 190 -31.00 26.27 7.41
C VAL A 190 -29.55 25.79 7.36
N LEU A 191 -28.69 26.47 6.60
CA LEU A 191 -27.26 26.12 6.55
C LEU A 191 -26.58 26.32 7.91
N ARG A 192 -26.86 27.43 8.60
CA ARG A 192 -26.33 27.66 9.97
C ARG A 192 -26.80 26.60 10.96
N LEU A 193 -28.06 26.17 10.86
CA LEU A 193 -28.59 25.08 11.69
C LEU A 193 -27.85 23.76 11.42
N MET A 194 -27.64 23.39 10.15
CA MET A 194 -26.93 22.16 9.79
C MET A 194 -25.47 22.15 10.25
N VAL A 195 -24.76 23.27 10.08
CA VAL A 195 -23.37 23.42 10.58
C VAL A 195 -23.33 23.33 12.10
N GLY A 196 -24.29 23.96 12.80
CA GLY A 196 -24.42 23.87 14.26
C GLY A 196 -24.63 22.43 14.75
N VAL A 197 -25.52 21.67 14.11
CA VAL A 197 -25.77 20.26 14.46
C VAL A 197 -24.54 19.39 14.18
N ALA A 198 -23.88 19.58 13.04
CA ALA A 198 -22.67 18.84 12.70
C ALA A 198 -21.52 19.09 13.71
N ALA A 199 -21.34 20.34 14.14
CA ALA A 199 -20.36 20.69 15.16
C ALA A 199 -20.68 20.03 16.51
N ILE A 200 -21.95 20.00 16.93
CA ILE A 200 -22.37 19.34 18.18
C ILE A 200 -22.09 17.83 18.11
N VAL A 201 -22.39 17.17 16.98
CA VAL A 201 -22.13 15.74 16.80
C VAL A 201 -20.63 15.44 16.82
N LEU A 202 -19.80 16.28 16.20
CA LEU A 202 -18.34 16.12 16.23
C LEU A 202 -17.76 16.28 17.64
N VAL A 203 -18.23 17.27 18.41
CA VAL A 203 -17.76 17.49 19.79
C VAL A 203 -18.21 16.35 20.71
N ALA A 204 -19.48 15.93 20.62
CA ALA A 204 -20.00 14.82 21.42
C ALA A 204 -19.36 13.48 21.05
N GLY A 205 -19.22 13.18 19.75
CA GLY A 205 -18.59 11.96 19.24
C GLY A 205 -17.09 11.89 19.54
N GLY A 206 -16.38 13.01 19.35
CA GLY A 206 -14.96 13.12 19.67
C GLY A 206 -14.67 12.97 21.17
N GLY A 207 -15.49 13.61 22.02
CA GLY A 207 -15.35 13.50 23.48
C GLY A 207 -15.51 12.06 24.00
N LEU A 208 -16.50 11.33 23.50
CA LEU A 208 -16.72 9.92 23.84
C LEU A 208 -15.58 9.01 23.36
N TRP A 209 -14.97 9.30 22.21
CA TRP A 209 -13.86 8.51 21.68
C TRP A 209 -12.57 8.70 22.50
N VAL A 210 -12.24 9.94 22.86
CA VAL A 210 -11.06 10.25 23.70
C VAL A 210 -11.19 9.63 25.11
N ALA A 211 -12.39 9.66 25.70
CA ALA A 211 -12.64 9.03 26.99
C ALA A 211 -12.42 7.50 26.95
N LYS A 212 -12.80 6.84 25.86
CA LYS A 212 -12.65 5.39 25.68
C LYS A 212 -11.19 4.98 25.44
N LEU A 213 -10.40 5.80 24.74
CA LEU A 213 -8.96 5.57 24.56
C LEU A 213 -8.18 5.65 25.87
N ARG A 214 -8.52 6.62 26.73
CA ARG A 214 -7.91 6.72 28.07
C ARG A 214 -8.24 5.52 28.95
N ALA A 215 -9.44 4.94 28.82
CA ALA A 215 -9.82 3.75 29.56
C ALA A 215 -9.05 2.47 29.13
N LEU A 216 -8.48 2.45 27.92
CA LEU A 216 -7.68 1.34 27.40
C LEU A 216 -6.20 1.41 27.79
N GLN A 217 -5.71 2.56 28.29
CA GLN A 217 -4.34 2.74 28.79
C GLN A 217 -4.18 2.38 30.28
N LYS A 218 -4.90 1.36 30.78
CA LYS A 218 -4.58 0.80 32.10
C LYS A 218 -3.33 -0.08 31.97
N PRO A 219 -2.21 0.22 32.64
CA PRO A 219 -1.03 -0.64 32.63
C PRO A 219 -1.36 -1.92 33.40
N GLN A 220 -1.47 -3.05 32.70
CA GLN A 220 -1.46 -4.36 33.34
C GLN A 220 -0.01 -4.77 33.58
N LEU A 221 0.49 -4.45 34.77
CA LEU A 221 1.61 -5.15 35.37
C LEU A 221 1.05 -6.44 35.99
N THR A 222 1.12 -7.53 35.24
CA THR A 222 0.96 -8.87 35.81
C THR A 222 2.18 -9.70 35.42
N VAL A 223 3.18 -9.67 36.30
CA VAL A 223 4.23 -10.68 36.36
C VAL A 223 3.56 -11.96 36.85
N GLN A 224 3.45 -12.98 35.99
CA GLN A 224 3.16 -14.35 36.44
C GLN A 224 4.44 -15.17 36.40
N SER A 225 4.85 -15.56 37.60
CA SER A 225 5.85 -16.60 37.85
C SER A 225 5.35 -17.97 37.41
N VAL A 226 6.19 -18.66 36.65
CA VAL A 226 6.52 -20.10 36.65
C VAL A 226 5.52 -21.04 37.33
N VAL A 227 4.96 -21.97 36.55
CA VAL A 227 4.78 -23.38 36.95
C VAL A 227 5.14 -24.27 35.77
N THR A 228 6.18 -25.07 35.97
CA THR A 228 6.61 -26.18 35.11
C THR A 228 5.63 -27.34 35.26
N GLU A 229 5.06 -27.80 34.15
CA GLU A 229 4.38 -29.10 34.07
C GLU A 229 5.05 -29.93 32.98
N HIS A 230 5.63 -31.06 33.39
CA HIS A 230 6.33 -32.00 32.51
C HIS A 230 5.34 -32.75 31.62
N GLN A 231 5.41 -32.48 30.32
CA GLN A 231 4.79 -33.29 29.27
C GLN A 231 5.92 -34.01 28.49
N PRO A 232 5.80 -35.32 28.19
CA PRO A 232 6.87 -36.08 27.56
C PRO A 232 7.18 -35.56 26.14
N GLU A 233 8.46 -35.33 25.88
CA GLU A 233 9.03 -34.68 24.70
C GLU A 233 8.77 -35.47 23.40
N PRO A 234 8.34 -34.80 22.31
CA PRO A 234 8.65 -35.26 20.97
C PRO A 234 10.13 -34.95 20.70
N VAL A 235 10.88 -35.96 20.25
CA VAL A 235 12.29 -35.88 19.85
C VAL A 235 12.51 -34.68 18.93
N GLN A 236 13.12 -33.61 19.46
CA GLN A 236 13.54 -32.46 18.66
C GLN A 236 14.82 -32.85 17.94
N GLU A 237 14.81 -32.77 16.61
CA GLU A 237 16.01 -32.74 15.80
C GLU A 237 16.97 -31.65 16.32
N PRO A 238 18.29 -31.90 16.34
CA PRO A 238 19.28 -30.92 16.77
C PRO A 238 19.10 -29.61 15.98
N LYS A 239 18.71 -28.54 16.67
CA LYS A 239 18.77 -27.20 16.10
C LYS A 239 20.21 -26.90 15.74
N GLU A 240 20.45 -26.77 14.44
CA GLU A 240 21.68 -26.22 13.89
C GLU A 240 21.99 -24.89 14.60
N PRO A 241 23.22 -24.68 15.09
CA PRO A 241 23.57 -23.44 15.79
C PRO A 241 23.38 -22.25 14.86
N GLU A 242 22.62 -21.25 15.30
CA GLU A 242 22.49 -19.99 14.59
C GLU A 242 23.89 -19.41 14.32
N PRO A 243 24.18 -18.97 13.09
CA PRO A 243 25.47 -18.36 12.76
C PRO A 243 25.71 -17.15 13.67
N PRO A 244 26.94 -16.94 14.15
CA PRO A 244 27.26 -15.85 15.06
C PRO A 244 26.89 -14.51 14.42
N GLN A 245 26.07 -13.73 15.13
CA GLN A 245 25.67 -12.39 14.72
C GLN A 245 26.95 -11.52 14.66
N PRO A 246 27.24 -10.84 13.54
CA PRO A 246 28.46 -10.06 13.39
C PRO A 246 28.53 -8.96 14.45
N GLU A 247 29.68 -8.82 15.10
CA GLU A 247 29.89 -7.80 16.12
C GLU A 247 29.77 -6.39 15.50
N PRO A 248 29.10 -5.43 16.17
CA PRO A 248 28.99 -4.06 15.67
C PRO A 248 30.36 -3.39 15.61
N LEU A 249 30.74 -2.88 14.45
CA LEU A 249 31.96 -2.07 14.30
C LEU A 249 31.73 -0.67 14.89
N ALA A 250 32.78 -0.08 15.48
CA ALA A 250 32.71 1.29 15.97
C ALA A 250 32.53 2.29 14.82
N ARG A 251 31.77 3.37 15.06
CA ARG A 251 31.49 4.44 14.06
C ARG A 251 32.73 5.05 13.42
N GLU A 252 33.81 5.14 14.19
CA GLU A 252 35.10 5.72 13.79
C GLU A 252 35.78 4.94 12.65
N VAL A 253 35.36 3.68 12.43
CA VAL A 253 35.90 2.81 11.40
C VAL A 253 35.29 3.10 10.02
N PHE A 254 34.12 3.74 9.97
CA PHE A 254 33.41 3.98 8.72
C PHE A 254 33.80 5.32 8.07
N ALA A 255 34.21 5.25 6.80
CA ALA A 255 34.37 6.40 5.94
C ALA A 255 33.01 6.75 5.31
N VAL A 256 32.55 7.99 5.46
CA VAL A 256 31.25 8.45 4.98
C VAL A 256 31.41 9.51 3.89
N ASP A 257 31.06 9.17 2.65
CA ASP A 257 30.96 10.14 1.58
C ASP A 257 29.56 10.78 1.59
N VAL A 258 29.49 12.10 1.63
CA VAL A 258 28.22 12.86 1.64
C VAL A 258 28.08 13.64 0.35
N PHE A 259 27.19 13.20 -0.52
CA PHE A 259 26.95 13.81 -1.82
C PHE A 259 25.74 14.74 -1.81
N ASN A 260 25.92 15.96 -2.32
CA ASN A 260 24.83 16.88 -2.59
C ASN A 260 24.12 16.48 -3.89
N ALA A 261 22.91 15.95 -3.77
CA ALA A 261 22.16 15.39 -4.88
C ALA A 261 20.89 16.19 -5.23
N ASN A 262 20.69 17.36 -4.60
CA ASN A 262 19.52 18.25 -4.83
C ASN A 262 19.89 19.63 -5.41
N GLY A 263 21.17 19.88 -5.69
CA GLY A 263 21.65 21.11 -6.31
C GLY A 263 21.68 22.35 -5.39
N LEU A 264 21.29 22.23 -4.11
CA LEU A 264 21.34 23.34 -3.16
C LEU A 264 22.76 23.50 -2.60
N ARG A 265 23.32 24.70 -2.73
CA ARG A 265 24.69 24.98 -2.32
C ARG A 265 24.88 24.77 -0.80
N GLY A 266 25.90 24.00 -0.43
CA GLY A 266 26.33 23.82 0.97
C GLY A 266 25.58 22.74 1.75
N VAL A 267 24.62 22.03 1.14
CA VAL A 267 23.84 20.98 1.81
C VAL A 267 24.73 19.83 2.31
N ALA A 268 25.62 19.29 1.47
CA ALA A 268 26.51 18.20 1.88
C ALA A 268 27.42 18.61 3.05
N GLY A 269 27.95 19.84 3.03
CA GLY A 269 28.79 20.35 4.11
C GLY A 269 28.02 20.52 5.42
N ALA A 270 26.78 21.01 5.36
CA ALA A 270 25.92 21.14 6.53
C ALA A 270 25.59 19.76 7.15
N PHE A 271 25.23 18.78 6.31
CA PHE A 271 24.93 17.44 6.79
C PHE A 271 26.18 16.71 7.32
N ALA A 272 27.36 16.92 6.71
CA ALA A 272 28.62 16.42 7.23
C ALA A 272 28.91 16.94 8.65
N ALA A 273 28.55 18.18 8.98
CA ALA A 273 28.67 18.71 10.35
C ALA A 273 27.71 18.00 11.34
N THR A 274 26.50 17.64 10.89
CA THR A 274 25.56 16.82 11.66
C THR A 274 26.14 15.44 11.95
N LEU A 275 26.74 14.78 10.95
CA LEU A 275 27.39 13.47 11.13
C LEU A 275 28.59 13.53 12.07
N LYS A 276 29.42 14.58 11.99
CA LYS A 276 30.52 14.80 12.96
C LYS A 276 30.00 14.90 14.39
N SER A 277 28.88 15.61 14.58
CA SER A 277 28.24 15.75 15.90
C SER A 277 27.65 14.43 16.42
N ALA A 278 27.35 13.48 15.53
CA ALA A 278 26.87 12.15 15.86
C ALA A 278 27.99 11.11 16.08
N GLY A 279 29.26 11.52 15.96
CA GLY A 279 30.43 10.68 16.25
C GLY A 279 31.12 10.05 15.03
N PHE A 280 30.71 10.38 13.81
CA PHE A 280 31.44 9.97 12.60
C PHE A 280 32.68 10.84 12.39
N THR A 281 33.83 10.23 12.13
CA THR A 281 35.13 10.93 12.09
C THR A 281 35.64 11.18 10.67
N ASP A 282 35.55 10.19 9.79
CA ASP A 282 36.02 10.26 8.41
C ASP A 282 34.84 10.57 7.48
N ILE A 283 34.65 11.86 7.16
CA ILE A 283 33.50 12.33 6.36
C ILE A 283 33.99 13.24 5.24
N THR A 284 33.62 12.89 4.01
CA THR A 284 33.98 13.65 2.80
C THR A 284 32.73 14.21 2.13
N PRO A 285 32.44 15.52 2.27
CA PRO A 285 31.36 16.16 1.53
C PRO A 285 31.76 16.47 0.08
N ASP A 286 30.91 16.12 -0.88
CA ASP A 286 31.10 16.40 -2.30
C ASP A 286 29.74 16.61 -3.02
N ASN A 287 29.76 16.82 -4.33
CA ASN A 287 28.58 16.86 -5.20
C ASN A 287 28.32 15.47 -5.80
N ALA A 288 27.04 15.12 -5.93
CA ALA A 288 26.66 13.93 -6.69
C ALA A 288 26.94 14.12 -8.20
N ASP A 289 26.88 13.02 -8.95
CA ASP A 289 26.96 12.99 -10.41
C ASP A 289 25.77 13.68 -11.09
N ARG A 290 24.62 13.71 -10.42
CA ARG A 290 23.40 14.40 -10.84
C ARG A 290 22.68 15.05 -9.66
N PHE A 291 21.86 16.07 -9.93
CA PHE A 291 21.20 16.90 -8.91
C PHE A 291 19.67 16.74 -8.84
N ASP A 292 19.13 15.74 -9.52
CA ASP A 292 17.71 15.47 -9.68
C ASP A 292 17.23 14.27 -8.84
N TYR A 293 17.98 13.90 -7.80
CA TYR A 293 17.58 12.84 -6.89
C TYR A 293 16.31 13.25 -6.12
N THR A 294 15.23 12.51 -6.35
CA THR A 294 13.94 12.71 -5.67
C THR A 294 13.94 12.17 -4.25
N GLU A 295 14.85 11.23 -3.95
CA GLU A 295 14.96 10.56 -2.65
C GLU A 295 16.38 10.69 -2.12
N THR A 296 16.53 10.54 -0.80
CA THR A 296 17.85 10.41 -0.17
C THR A 296 18.25 8.94 -0.14
N GLU A 297 19.40 8.61 -0.73
CA GLU A 297 19.89 7.23 -0.77
C GLU A 297 21.06 7.08 0.21
N VAL A 298 21.00 6.08 1.08
CA VAL A 298 22.13 5.66 1.92
C VAL A 298 22.61 4.31 1.42
N ARG A 299 23.79 4.29 0.81
CA ARG A 299 24.40 3.10 0.22
C ARG A 299 25.41 2.47 1.17
N TYR A 300 25.32 1.16 1.33
CA TYR A 300 26.19 0.34 2.18
C TYR A 300 26.43 -1.01 1.50
N HIS A 301 27.39 -1.82 1.97
CA HIS A 301 27.70 -3.12 1.34
C HIS A 301 27.62 -4.34 2.27
N THR A 302 27.71 -4.15 3.59
CA THR A 302 27.80 -5.26 4.54
C THR A 302 26.74 -5.15 5.63
N GLU A 303 26.33 -6.29 6.19
CA GLU A 303 25.41 -6.31 7.34
C GLU A 303 25.98 -5.55 8.54
N ALA A 304 27.31 -5.57 8.74
CA ALA A 304 27.97 -4.77 9.77
C ALA A 304 27.80 -3.26 9.56
N ALA A 305 27.69 -2.81 8.30
CA ALA A 305 27.47 -1.41 7.95
C ALA A 305 25.99 -0.99 7.98
N LEU A 306 25.05 -1.95 7.94
CA LEU A 306 23.61 -1.68 7.91
C LEU A 306 23.14 -0.88 9.14
N LEU A 307 23.65 -1.20 10.32
CA LEU A 307 23.27 -0.50 11.56
C LEU A 307 23.63 1.00 11.48
N GLU A 308 24.81 1.33 10.97
CA GLU A 308 25.25 2.70 10.82
C GLU A 308 24.60 3.40 9.62
N ALA A 309 24.32 2.68 8.53
CA ALA A 309 23.51 3.19 7.42
C ALA A 309 22.11 3.62 7.90
N GLN A 310 21.48 2.82 8.77
CA GLN A 310 20.21 3.16 9.40
C GLN A 310 20.33 4.39 10.31
N ALA A 311 21.40 4.49 11.10
CA ALA A 311 21.64 5.68 11.94
C ALA A 311 21.80 6.96 11.11
N ILE A 312 22.48 6.88 9.96
CA ILE A 312 22.60 7.99 9.01
C ILE A 312 21.24 8.35 8.40
N ALA A 313 20.44 7.35 8.01
CA ALA A 313 19.09 7.57 7.50
C ALA A 313 18.20 8.29 8.52
N ASP A 314 18.26 7.90 9.79
CA ASP A 314 17.50 8.56 10.86
C ASP A 314 17.92 10.02 11.07
N LEU A 315 19.23 10.31 10.95
CA LEU A 315 19.74 11.69 10.99
C LEU A 315 19.31 12.52 9.78
N ALA A 316 19.33 11.93 8.57
CA ALA A 316 18.83 12.56 7.36
C ALA A 316 17.35 12.89 7.48
N LYS A 317 16.56 11.96 8.02
CA LYS A 317 15.14 12.15 8.29
C LYS A 317 14.89 13.29 9.27
N ALA A 318 15.63 13.32 10.38
CA ALA A 318 15.55 14.38 11.38
C ALA A 318 15.91 15.76 10.79
N ALA A 319 16.78 15.80 9.78
CA ALA A 319 17.12 17.01 9.04
C ALA A 319 16.11 17.35 7.90
N GLY A 320 15.05 16.56 7.72
CA GLY A 320 13.97 16.80 6.76
C GLY A 320 14.25 16.30 5.33
N TYR A 321 15.23 15.41 5.17
CA TYR A 321 15.46 14.71 3.90
C TYR A 321 14.55 13.48 3.88
N GLU A 322 13.49 13.53 3.08
CA GLU A 322 12.56 12.42 2.86
C GLU A 322 12.03 12.50 1.42
N PRO A 323 11.73 11.35 0.77
CA PRO A 323 11.87 9.98 1.27
C PRO A 323 13.33 9.49 1.36
N ILE A 324 13.58 8.42 2.12
CA ILE A 324 14.90 7.81 2.29
C ILE A 324 14.86 6.34 1.92
N THR A 325 15.87 5.90 1.17
CA THR A 325 16.05 4.52 0.74
C THR A 325 17.43 4.01 1.19
N LEU A 326 17.48 2.80 1.75
CA LEU A 326 18.71 2.08 2.03
C LEU A 326 19.01 1.16 0.85
N ASP A 327 20.21 1.25 0.29
CA ASP A 327 20.60 0.52 -0.92
C ASP A 327 21.87 -0.30 -0.67
N ASP A 328 21.80 -1.60 -0.95
CA ASP A 328 22.96 -2.50 -0.90
C ASP A 328 23.74 -2.34 -2.20
N ALA A 329 24.82 -1.57 -2.12
CA ALA A 329 25.68 -1.24 -3.24
C ALA A 329 27.06 -1.87 -3.06
N THR A 330 27.71 -2.20 -4.16
CA THR A 330 29.08 -2.69 -4.16
C THR A 330 30.05 -1.57 -3.76
N LEU A 331 30.33 -1.48 -2.46
CA LEU A 331 31.26 -0.53 -1.84
C LEU A 331 32.33 -1.29 -1.03
N ALA A 332 33.39 -0.59 -0.62
CA ALA A 332 34.27 -1.16 0.39
C ALA A 332 33.47 -1.41 1.69
N SER A 333 33.83 -2.46 2.44
CA SER A 333 33.06 -2.93 3.61
C SER A 333 32.89 -1.89 4.71
N THR A 334 33.78 -0.89 4.77
CA THR A 334 33.79 0.21 5.73
C THR A 334 33.45 1.57 5.11
N THR A 335 32.85 1.58 3.92
CA THR A 335 32.44 2.81 3.24
C THR A 335 30.93 2.92 3.18
N LEU A 336 30.42 4.08 3.59
CA LEU A 336 29.02 4.49 3.49
C LEU A 336 28.93 5.68 2.55
N ARG A 337 27.90 5.71 1.69
CA ARG A 337 27.64 6.88 0.83
C ARG A 337 26.24 7.40 1.04
N VAL A 338 26.10 8.70 1.14
CA VAL A 338 24.81 9.37 1.34
C VAL A 338 24.57 10.33 0.21
N PHE A 339 23.52 10.12 -0.57
CA PHE A 339 23.09 11.04 -1.62
C PHE A 339 21.90 11.83 -1.10
N LEU A 340 22.09 13.11 -0.81
CA LEU A 340 21.06 13.98 -0.22
C LEU A 340 20.13 14.51 -1.31
N GLY A 341 18.97 13.87 -1.45
CA GLY A 341 17.93 14.23 -2.41
C GLY A 341 17.05 15.40 -1.96
N ALA A 342 15.86 15.48 -2.53
CA ALA A 342 14.88 16.51 -2.19
C ALA A 342 14.54 16.51 -0.68
N ARG A 343 14.38 17.70 -0.10
CA ARG A 343 13.79 17.83 1.24
C ARG A 343 12.27 17.79 1.08
N SER A 344 11.61 16.99 1.90
CA SER A 344 10.16 17.14 2.11
C SER A 344 9.95 18.59 2.53
N SER A 345 9.08 19.32 1.82
CA SER A 345 8.78 20.71 2.12
C SER A 345 8.47 20.82 3.60
N ALA A 346 9.32 21.50 4.36
CA ALA A 346 9.10 21.71 5.79
C ALA A 346 7.69 22.28 5.98
N PRO A 347 6.90 21.76 6.94
CA PRO A 347 5.56 22.27 7.22
C PRO A 347 5.55 23.75 7.57
#